data_AF-F9CWZ8-F1
#
_entry.id   AF-F9CWZ8-F1
#
_cell.length_a   1.000
_cell.length_b   1.000
_cell.length_c   1.000
_cell.angle_alpha   90.00
_cell.angle_beta   90.00
_cell.angle_gamma   90.00
#
_symmetry.space_group_name_H-M   'P 1'
#
loop_
_entity.id
_entity.type
_entity.pdbx_description
1 polymer ?
#
loop_
_entity_poly.entity_id
_entity_poly.type
_entity_poly.pdbx_seq_one_letter_code
_entity_poly.pdbx_strand_id
1 'polypeptide(L)' 'MIIGKVGKDEKKIKFELDLKCSKCDKKVPGGMKTGENYFDTDEFKIEITNFKKNYLCGVCRDKMR' A
#
# COMPACT_ATOMS: atom_id res chain seq x y z
N MET A 1 -5.24 1.74 -5.35
CA MET A 1 -3.87 2.25 -5.19
C MET A 1 -2.91 1.22 -5.79
N ILE A 2 -1.85 1.65 -6.47
CA ILE A 2 -0.80 0.77 -6.99
C ILE A 2 0.43 1.00 -6.11
N ILE A 3 1.07 -0.08 -5.65
CA ILE A 3 2.38 -0.04 -4.96
C ILE A 3 3.46 -0.55 -5.91
N GLY A 4 4.62 0.12 -5.89
CA GLY A 4 5.74 -0.22 -6.74
C GLY A 4 5.56 0.12 -8.21
N LYS A 5 6.21 -0.67 -9.07
CA LYS A 5 6.20 -0.53 -10.53
C LYS A 5 5.33 -1.59 -11.17
N VAL A 6 4.64 -1.20 -12.23
CA VAL A 6 3.91 -2.13 -13.10
C VAL A 6 4.34 -1.83 -14.53
N GLY A 7 4.96 -2.79 -15.19
CA GLY A 7 5.31 -2.74 -16.61
C GLY A 7 4.07 -2.63 -17.50
N LYS A 8 4.25 -2.13 -18.72
CA LYS A 8 3.15 -1.93 -19.68
C LYS A 8 2.39 -3.21 -20.01
N ASP A 9 3.09 -4.34 -20.09
CA ASP A 9 2.54 -5.67 -20.44
C ASP A 9 2.56 -6.65 -19.25
N GLU A 10 2.82 -6.14 -18.05
CA GLU A 10 2.95 -6.94 -16.84
C GLU A 10 1.57 -7.22 -16.22
N LYS A 11 1.35 -8.48 -15.77
CA LYS A 11 0.12 -8.82 -15.06
C LYS A 11 0.04 -8.08 -13.73
N LYS A 12 -1.16 -7.60 -13.42
CA LYS A 12 -1.46 -6.92 -12.16
C LYS A 12 -2.01 -7.92 -11.16
N ILE A 13 -1.30 -8.13 -10.07
CA ILE A 13 -1.78 -8.90 -8.93
C ILE A 13 -2.60 -7.99 -8.03
N LYS A 14 -3.81 -8.42 -7.67
CA LYS A 14 -4.63 -7.78 -6.63
C LYS A 14 -4.36 -8.52 -5.31
N PHE A 15 -4.13 -7.76 -4.25
CA PHE A 15 -3.91 -8.32 -2.92
C PHE A 15 -4.51 -7.40 -1.87
N GLU A 16 -4.74 -7.94 -0.69
CA GLU A 16 -5.32 -7.22 0.43
C GLU A 16 -4.28 -7.05 1.54
N LEU A 17 -4.08 -5.82 1.97
CA LEU A 17 -3.22 -5.48 3.10
C LEU A 17 -4.06 -5.12 4.31
N ASP A 18 -3.67 -5.63 5.48
CA ASP A 18 -4.16 -5.04 6.72
C ASP A 18 -3.51 -3.67 6.89
N LEU A 19 -4.30 -2.62 6.68
CA LEU A 19 -3.90 -1.23 6.79
C LEU A 19 -4.60 -0.60 8.00
N LYS A 20 -3.80 0.07 8.82
CA LYS A 20 -4.26 0.86 9.96
C LYS A 20 -3.67 2.25 9.84
N CYS A 21 -4.46 3.26 10.20
CA CYS A 21 -3.95 4.63 10.25
C CYS A 21 -2.94 4.76 11.39
N SER A 22 -1.72 5.20 11.10
CA SER A 22 -0.69 5.40 12.12
C SER A 22 -1.02 6.47 13.17
N LYS A 23 -2.01 7.33 12.90
CA LYS A 23 -2.42 8.44 13.78
C LYS A 23 -3.66 8.15 14.62
N CYS A 24 -4.57 7.32 14.14
CA CYS A 24 -5.86 7.08 14.82
C CYS A 24 -6.23 5.61 14.93
N ASP A 25 -5.32 4.70 14.56
CA ASP A 25 -5.47 3.24 14.57
C ASP A 25 -6.69 2.68 13.83
N LYS A 26 -7.40 3.54 13.09
CA LYS A 26 -8.57 3.17 12.32
C LYS A 26 -8.18 2.17 11.25
N LYS A 27 -8.84 1.01 11.27
CA LYS A 27 -8.76 0.01 10.20
C LYS A 27 -9.32 0.60 8.91
N VAL A 28 -8.59 0.45 7.82
CA VAL A 28 -8.97 0.93 6.50
C VAL A 28 -8.92 -0.21 5.49
N PRO A 29 -9.75 -0.16 4.43
CA PRO A 29 -9.67 -1.14 3.35
C PRO A 29 -8.31 -1.03 2.65
N GLY A 30 -7.59 -2.15 2.56
CA GLY A 30 -6.25 -2.22 1.98
C GLY A 30 -6.19 -2.94 0.65
N GLY A 31 -7.25 -2.87 -0.15
CA GLY A 31 -7.28 -3.40 -1.50
C GLY A 31 -6.24 -2.69 -2.40
N MET A 32 -5.19 -3.41 -2.77
CA MET A 32 -4.06 -2.88 -3.53
C MET A 32 -3.77 -3.73 -4.78
N LYS A 33 -2.97 -3.12 -5.67
CA LYS A 33 -2.49 -3.78 -6.88
C LYS A 33 -0.99 -3.57 -7.03
N THR A 34 -0.29 -4.56 -7.54
CA THR A 34 1.12 -4.42 -7.94
C THR A 34 1.40 -5.28 -9.18
N GLY A 35 2.56 -5.10 -9.78
CA GLY A 35 3.02 -5.93 -10.89
C GLY A 35 3.48 -7.30 -10.39
N GLU A 36 3.24 -8.35 -11.16
CA GLU A 36 3.64 -9.72 -10.84
C GLU A 36 5.15 -9.88 -10.59
N ASN A 37 6.00 -9.21 -11.37
CA ASN A 37 7.46 -9.24 -11.22
C ASN A 37 7.94 -8.46 -10.00
N TYR A 38 7.16 -7.47 -9.54
CA TYR A 38 7.48 -6.69 -8.35
C TYR A 38 6.93 -7.34 -7.08
N PHE A 39 5.84 -8.11 -7.18
CA PHE A 39 5.19 -8.78 -6.06
C PHE A 39 6.13 -9.76 -5.36
N ASP A 40 6.13 -9.73 -4.02
CA ASP A 40 6.93 -10.60 -3.14
C ASP A 40 8.47 -10.44 -3.21
N THR A 41 8.97 -9.48 -4.00
CA THR A 41 10.38 -9.07 -3.96
C THR A 41 10.75 -8.45 -2.62
N ASP A 42 12.05 -8.43 -2.30
CA ASP A 42 12.55 -7.79 -1.06
C ASP A 42 12.25 -6.28 -1.04
N GLU A 43 12.38 -5.62 -2.20
CA GLU A 43 12.00 -4.22 -2.39
C GLU A 43 10.51 -4.00 -2.06
N PHE A 44 9.63 -4.85 -2.57
CA PHE A 44 8.21 -4.82 -2.27
C PHE A 44 7.92 -4.98 -0.77
N LYS A 45 8.58 -5.94 -0.09
CA LYS A 45 8.40 -6.17 1.35
C LYS A 45 8.81 -4.96 2.17
N ILE A 46 9.92 -4.32 1.82
CA ILE A 46 10.41 -3.09 2.47
C ILE A 46 9.42 -1.94 2.23
N GLU A 47 8.99 -1.74 0.98
CA GLU A 47 8.04 -0.67 0.60
C GLU A 47 6.70 -0.84 1.32
N ILE A 48 6.14 -2.05 1.35
CA ILE A 48 4.87 -2.36 2.03
C ILE A 48 4.99 -2.10 3.53
N THR A 49 6.11 -2.47 4.15
CA THR A 49 6.34 -2.27 5.57
C THR A 49 6.42 -0.78 5.91
N ASN A 50 7.16 -0.01 5.10
CA ASN A 50 7.27 1.44 5.27
C ASN A 50 5.94 2.14 4.98
N PHE A 51 5.20 1.69 3.97
CA PHE A 51 3.87 2.19 3.65
C PHE A 51 2.90 1.98 4.82
N LYS A 52 2.85 0.77 5.40
CA LYS A 52 2.00 0.46 6.56
C LYS A 52 2.31 1.36 7.76
N LYS A 53 3.59 1.57 8.07
CA LYS A 53 4.02 2.40 9.21
C LYS A 53 3.61 3.87 9.06
N ASN A 54 3.66 4.39 7.83
CA ASN A 54 3.42 5.81 7.55
C ASN A 54 2.01 6.10 7.04
N TYR A 55 1.15 5.08 6.91
CA TYR A 55 -0.15 5.25 6.30
C TYR A 55 -1.07 6.11 7.17
N LEU A 56 -1.60 7.19 6.58
CA LEU A 56 -2.67 8.00 7.15
C LEU A 56 -3.97 7.77 6.39
N CYS A 57 -5.06 7.53 7.14
CA CYS A 57 -6.40 7.53 6.57
C CYS A 57 -6.76 8.93 6.04
N GLY A 58 -7.74 9.01 5.12
CA GLY A 58 -8.16 10.27 4.50
C GLY A 58 -8.43 11.37 5.54
N VAL A 59 -9.19 11.05 6.58
CA VAL A 59 -9.50 12.00 7.68
C VAL A 59 -8.25 12.56 8.37
N CYS A 60 -7.28 11.70 8.68
CA CYS A 60 -6.06 12.14 9.37
C CYS A 60 -5.12 12.92 8.44
N ARG A 61 -5.11 12.58 7.15
CA ARG A 61 -4.36 13.25 6.11
C ARG A 61 -4.93 14.64 5.83
N ASP A 62 -6.24 14.75 5.74
CA ASP A 62 -6.95 16.01 5.47
C ASP A 62 -6.82 16.98 6.65
N LYS A 63 -6.75 16.50 7.90
CA LYS A 63 -6.47 17.33 9.08
C LYS A 63 -5.07 17.94 9.12
N MET A 64 -4.13 17.48 8.30
CA MET A 64 -2.77 18.03 8.22
C MET A 64 -2.60 19.03 7.06
N ARG A 65 -3.66 19.30 6.31
CA ARG A 65 -3.70 20.24 5.20
C ARG A 65 -4.35 21.54 5.62
#